data_AF-A0A949QXM5-F1
#
_entry.id   AF-A0A949QXM5-F1
#
_cell.length_a   1.000
_cell.length_b   1.000
_cell.length_c   1.000
_cell.angle_alpha   90.00
_cell.angle_beta   90.00
_cell.angle_gamma   90.00
#
_symmetry.space_group_name_H-M   'P 1'
#
loop_
_entity.id
_entity.type
_entity.pdbx_description
1 polymer ?
#
loop_
_entity_poly.entity_id
_entity_poly.type
_entity_poly.pdbx_seq_one_letter_code
_entity_poly.pdbx_strand_id
1 'polypeptide(L)'
;MTAQIASNYYDGRAPFTATFRAGTSFVIYPDGRVETCEFAHVCSYTWDVRERNGPTIYGPESGGKEFAYNFTKRGEFIVVVYVCRGQACSFTAANVTVR
;
A
#
# COMPACT_ATOMS: atom_id res chain seq x y z
N MET A 1 -8.04 8.66 10.23
CA MET A 1 -7.48 7.33 9.90
C MET A 1 -6.00 7.50 9.67
N THR A 2 -5.21 6.50 10.02
CA THR A 2 -3.78 6.44 9.73
C THR A 2 -3.52 5.23 8.83
N ALA A 3 -3.10 5.47 7.59
CA ALA A 3 -2.71 4.43 6.67
C ALA A 3 -1.25 4.02 6.92
N GLN A 4 -1.00 2.71 6.95
CA GLN A 4 0.34 2.14 7.08
C GLN A 4 0.58 1.13 5.97
N ILE A 5 1.85 1.04 5.54
CA ILE A 5 2.29 0.10 4.52
C ILE A 5 3.62 -0.51 4.96
N ALA A 6 3.70 -1.83 4.89
CA ALA A 6 4.92 -2.59 5.08
C ALA A 6 5.16 -3.47 3.85
N SER A 7 6.42 -3.65 3.46
CA SER A 7 6.82 -4.55 2.37
C SER A 7 7.80 -5.60 2.87
N ASN A 8 7.80 -6.77 2.24
CA ASN A 8 8.89 -7.74 2.40
C ASN A 8 10.21 -7.27 1.77
N TYR A 9 10.15 -6.43 0.72
CA TYR A 9 11.30 -5.85 0.04
C TYR A 9 11.05 -4.39 -0.33
N TYR A 10 12.03 -3.52 -0.05
CA TYR A 10 12.06 -2.13 -0.55
C TYR A 10 13.14 -1.95 -1.62
N ASP A 11 13.93 -2.99 -1.88
CA ASP A 11 14.93 -3.03 -2.93
C ASP A 11 15.16 -4.46 -3.43
N GLY A 12 15.63 -4.61 -4.66
CA GLY A 12 15.92 -5.91 -5.25
C GLY A 12 16.45 -5.81 -6.67
N ARG A 13 16.93 -6.93 -7.23
CA ARG A 13 17.35 -7.01 -8.63
C ARG A 13 16.18 -7.51 -9.49
N ALA A 14 15.89 -6.84 -10.60
CA ALA A 14 14.84 -7.28 -11.51
C ALA A 14 15.18 -8.64 -12.17
N PRO A 15 14.20 -9.54 -12.35
CA PRO A 15 12.81 -9.44 -11.86
C PRO A 15 12.69 -9.92 -10.39
N PHE A 16 11.84 -9.26 -9.61
CA PHE A 16 11.44 -9.77 -8.29
C PHE A 16 10.02 -9.34 -7.91
N THR A 17 9.37 -10.13 -7.06
CA THR A 17 8.05 -9.82 -6.52
C THR A 17 8.17 -9.26 -5.11
N ALA A 18 7.58 -8.08 -4.89
CA ALA A 18 7.37 -7.54 -3.55
C ALA A 18 5.91 -7.69 -3.15
N THR A 19 5.68 -7.96 -1.86
CA THR A 19 4.35 -8.03 -1.25
C THR A 19 4.25 -6.92 -0.22
N PHE A 20 3.25 -6.06 -0.43
CA PHE A 20 2.89 -4.94 0.42
C PHE A 20 1.69 -5.32 1.28
N ARG A 21 1.71 -4.86 2.54
CA ARG A 21 0.69 -5.13 3.55
C ARG A 21 0.27 -3.84 4.20
N ALA A 22 -1.04 -3.57 4.18
CA ALA A 22 -1.65 -2.39 4.79
C ALA A 22 -2.60 -2.72 5.95
N GLY A 23 -2.64 -3.99 6.39
CA GLY A 23 -3.54 -4.47 7.44
C GLY A 23 -3.34 -3.83 8.81
N THR A 24 -2.16 -3.25 9.07
CA THR A 24 -1.87 -2.55 10.32
C THR A 24 -2.38 -1.10 10.34
N SER A 25 -3.00 -0.62 9.25
CA SER A 25 -3.68 0.68 9.23
C SER A 25 -4.78 0.75 10.30
N PHE A 26 -5.05 1.92 10.86
CA PHE A 26 -5.96 2.03 12.01
C PHE A 26 -6.70 3.38 12.09
N VAL A 27 -7.72 3.43 12.93
CA VAL A 27 -8.43 4.66 13.34
C VAL A 27 -8.31 4.81 14.85
N ILE A 28 -8.04 6.03 15.32
CA ILE A 28 -8.16 6.40 16.73
C ILE A 28 -9.47 7.18 16.89
N TYR A 29 -10.35 6.70 17.76
CA TYR A 29 -11.62 7.36 18.10
C TYR A 29 -11.41 8.42 19.19
N PRO A 30 -12.35 9.38 19.37
CA PRO A 30 -12.23 10.43 20.39
C PRO A 30 -12.13 9.91 21.83
N ASP A 31 -12.64 8.70 22.10
CA ASP A 31 -12.54 8.00 23.40
C ASP A 31 -11.18 7.32 23.61
N GLY A 32 -10.25 7.44 22.65
CA GLY A 32 -8.93 6.81 22.67
C GLY A 32 -8.91 5.37 22.16
N ARG A 33 -10.05 4.78 21.76
CA ARG A 33 -10.09 3.44 21.20
C ARG A 33 -9.35 3.39 19.87
N VAL A 34 -8.48 2.38 19.71
CA VAL A 34 -7.77 2.11 18.44
C VAL A 34 -8.40 0.90 17.78
N GLU A 35 -8.81 1.05 16.53
CA GLU A 35 -9.31 -0.08 15.73
C GLU A 35 -8.48 -0.24 14.45
N THR A 36 -7.88 -1.42 14.29
CA THR A 36 -7.07 -1.78 13.14
C THR A 36 -7.93 -2.26 11.97
N CYS A 37 -7.39 -2.15 10.77
CA CYS A 37 -7.97 -2.67 9.54
C CYS A 37 -7.63 -4.14 9.28
N GLU A 38 -7.13 -4.86 10.29
CA GLU A 38 -6.59 -6.21 10.15
C GLU A 38 -7.67 -7.25 9.79
N PHE A 39 -8.89 -7.02 10.27
CA PHE A 39 -10.05 -7.88 10.01
C PHE A 39 -10.63 -7.64 8.61
N ALA A 40 -11.06 -8.73 7.97
CA ALA A 40 -11.65 -8.69 6.63
C ALA A 40 -12.91 -7.80 6.59
N HIS A 41 -13.10 -7.07 5.49
CA HIS A 41 -14.25 -6.20 5.21
C HIS A 41 -14.42 -4.97 6.11
N VAL A 42 -13.46 -4.66 6.99
CA VAL A 42 -13.51 -3.46 7.83
C VAL A 42 -13.03 -2.21 7.08
N CYS A 43 -11.97 -2.37 6.27
CA CYS A 43 -11.41 -1.30 5.46
C CYS A 43 -11.39 -1.72 3.99
N SER A 44 -11.60 -0.76 3.10
CA SER A 44 -11.33 -0.91 1.67
C SER A 44 -9.92 -0.44 1.36
N TYR A 45 -9.31 -1.09 0.37
CA TYR A 45 -7.94 -0.82 -0.05
C TYR A 45 -7.92 -0.61 -1.56
N THR A 46 -7.25 0.46 -1.99
CA THR A 46 -6.99 0.73 -3.40
C THR A 46 -5.49 0.92 -3.58
N TRP A 47 -4.90 0.17 -4.50
CA TRP A 47 -3.47 0.12 -4.74
C TRP A 47 -3.12 0.70 -6.10
N ASP A 48 -2.01 1.40 -6.19
CA ASP A 48 -1.40 1.80 -7.47
C ASP A 48 0.14 1.75 -7.38
N VAL A 49 0.78 1.58 -8.54
CA VAL A 49 2.24 1.60 -8.68
C VAL A 49 2.63 2.67 -9.68
N ARG A 50 3.59 3.51 -9.30
CA ARG A 50 4.08 4.64 -10.09
C ARG A 50 5.58 4.54 -10.26
N GLU A 51 6.09 5.03 -11.37
CA GLU A 51 7.50 5.43 -11.44
C GLU A 51 7.68 6.70 -10.62
N ARG A 52 8.79 6.84 -9.88
CA ARG A 52 9.00 7.97 -8.96
C ARG A 52 8.85 9.35 -9.62
N ASN A 53 9.34 9.48 -10.85
CA ASN A 53 9.26 10.71 -11.65
C ASN A 53 8.46 10.49 -12.94
N GLY A 54 7.55 9.51 -12.94
CA GLY A 54 6.87 9.06 -14.15
C GLY A 54 5.39 8.74 -13.92
N PRO A 55 4.75 8.09 -14.90
CA PRO A 55 3.32 7.78 -14.82
C PRO A 55 3.01 6.67 -13.82
N THR A 56 1.72 6.53 -13.52
CA THR A 56 1.17 5.30 -12.95
C THR A 56 1.32 4.18 -13.97
N ILE A 57 1.96 3.09 -13.57
CA ILE A 57 2.21 1.91 -14.40
C ILE A 57 1.30 0.73 -14.04
N TYR A 58 0.58 0.84 -12.92
CA TYR A 58 -0.41 -0.14 -12.48
C TYR A 58 -1.48 0.50 -11.60
N GLY A 59 -2.72 0.04 -11.75
CA GLY A 59 -3.85 0.52 -10.96
C GLY A 59 -4.41 1.87 -11.46
N PRO A 60 -5.33 2.48 -10.69
CA PRO A 60 -5.78 2.06 -9.37
C PRO A 60 -6.57 0.75 -9.39
N GLU A 61 -6.26 -0.17 -8.48
CA GLU A 61 -6.98 -1.43 -8.31
C GLU A 61 -7.53 -1.56 -6.89
N SER A 62 -8.81 -1.87 -6.77
CA SER A 62 -9.41 -2.20 -5.49
C SER A 62 -9.10 -3.64 -5.12
N GLY A 63 -8.68 -3.88 -3.89
CA GLY A 63 -8.27 -5.20 -3.45
C GLY A 63 -8.30 -5.38 -1.93
N GLY A 64 -7.48 -6.32 -1.47
CA GLY A 64 -7.34 -6.63 -0.05
C GLY A 64 -6.27 -5.81 0.66
N LYS A 65 -6.06 -6.15 1.93
CA LYS A 65 -4.99 -5.60 2.77
C LYS A 65 -3.58 -5.98 2.30
N GLU A 66 -3.46 -6.97 1.42
CA GLU A 66 -2.20 -7.39 0.82
C GLU A 66 -2.24 -7.17 -0.69
N PHE A 67 -1.11 -6.72 -1.24
CA PHE A 67 -0.92 -6.48 -2.66
C PHE A 67 0.47 -6.98 -3.07
N ALA A 68 0.54 -7.77 -4.14
CA ALA A 68 1.80 -8.27 -4.68
C ALA A 68 2.04 -7.68 -6.06
N TYR A 69 3.26 -7.21 -6.31
CA TYR A 69 3.64 -6.65 -7.60
C TYR A 69 5.00 -7.19 -8.04
N ASN A 70 5.07 -7.61 -9.31
CA ASN A 70 6.29 -8.12 -9.93
C ASN A 70 7.02 -6.98 -10.66
N PHE A 71 8.14 -6.53 -10.09
CA PHE A 71 8.99 -5.52 -10.69
C PHE A 71 9.92 -6.17 -11.72
N THR A 72 9.65 -5.90 -13.01
CA THR A 72 10.41 -6.48 -14.13
C THR A 72 11.44 -5.52 -14.74
N LYS A 73 11.32 -4.23 -14.46
CA LYS A 73 12.21 -3.17 -14.98
C LYS A 73 12.97 -2.50 -13.84
N ARG A 74 14.20 -2.08 -14.13
CA ARG A 74 15.03 -1.27 -13.23
C ARG A 74 14.45 0.13 -13.09
N GLY A 75 14.61 0.74 -11.92
CA GLY A 75 14.13 2.08 -11.64
C GLY A 75 13.74 2.30 -10.19
N GLU A 76 13.31 3.53 -9.89
CA GLU A 76 12.71 3.89 -8.61
C GLU A 76 11.18 3.94 -8.78
N PHE A 77 10.48 3.21 -7.94
CA PHE A 77 9.03 3.09 -7.96
C PHE A 77 8.42 3.53 -6.63
N ILE A 78 7.16 3.92 -6.69
CA ILE A 78 6.34 4.27 -5.53
C ILE A 78 5.09 3.40 -5.58
N VAL A 79 4.88 2.62 -4.52
CA VAL A 79 3.65 1.85 -4.33
C VAL A 79 2.77 2.60 -3.35
N VAL A 80 1.58 2.99 -3.79
CA VAL A 80 0.63 3.78 -3.00
C VAL A 80 -0.53 2.89 -2.60
N VAL A 81 -0.97 3.02 -1.35
CA VAL A 81 -2.23 2.43 -0.87
C VAL A 81 -3.13 3.52 -0.31
N TYR A 82 -4.37 3.54 -0.77
CA TYR A 82 -5.47 4.29 -0.17
C TYR A 82 -6.25 3.31 0.69
N VAL A 83 -6.45 3.67 1.96
CA VAL A 83 -7.21 2.90 2.92
C VAL A 83 -8.41 3.74 3.33
N CYS A 84 -9.60 3.17 3.28
CA CYS A 84 -10.81 3.83 3.77
C CYS A 84 -11.57 2.93 4.73
N ARG A 85 -12.15 3.52 5.76
CA ARG A 85 -13.12 2.89 6.67
C ARG A 85 -14.34 3.80 6.78
N GLY A 86 -15.42 3.42 6.10
CA GLY A 86 -16.57 4.32 5.93
C GLY A 86 -16.15 5.62 5.25
N GLN A 87 -16.39 6.76 5.88
CA GLN A 87 -16.01 8.08 5.37
C GLN A 87 -14.57 8.50 5.71
N ALA A 88 -13.88 7.76 6.60
CA ALA A 88 -12.51 8.08 6.99
C ALA A 88 -11.52 7.42 6.03
N CYS A 89 -10.87 8.22 5.18
CA CYS A 89 -9.85 7.78 4.23
C CYS A 89 -8.48 8.36 4.56
N SER A 90 -7.42 7.62 4.24
CA SER A 90 -6.03 8.07 4.28
C SER A 90 -5.23 7.32 3.23
N PHE A 91 -4.08 7.83 2.84
CA PHE A 91 -3.15 7.11 1.98
C PHE A 91 -1.76 7.09 2.58
N THR A 92 -0.93 6.16 2.10
CA THR A 92 0.50 6.09 2.40
C THR A 92 1.23 5.45 1.23
N ALA A 93 2.56 5.55 1.21
CA ALA A 93 3.38 5.07 0.10
C ALA A 93 4.67 4.41 0.57
N ALA A 94 5.12 3.42 -0.20
CA ALA A 94 6.42 2.77 -0.06
C ALA A 94 7.28 3.08 -1.28
N ASN A 95 8.53 3.50 -1.06
CA ASN A 95 9.53 3.63 -2.11
C ASN A 95 10.20 2.28 -2.36
N VAL A 96 10.36 1.91 -3.63
CA VAL A 96 11.01 0.65 -4.04
C VAL A 96 12.12 0.94 -5.05
N THR A 97 13.31 0.41 -4.80
CA THR A 97 14.46 0.59 -5.71
C THR A 97 14.81 -0.73 -6.41
N VAL A 98 14.69 -0.75 -7.74
CA VAL A 98 14.92 -1.96 -8.55
C VAL A 98 16.21 -1.82 -9.36
N ARG A 99 17.13 -2.77 -9.16
CA ARG A 99 18.49 -2.82 -9.72
C ARG A 99 18.66 -3.87 -10.82
#